data_AF-A0A924K029-F1
#
_entry.id   AF-A0A924K029-F1
#
_cell.length_a   1.000
_cell.length_b   1.000
_cell.length_c   1.000
_cell.angle_alpha   90.00
_cell.angle_beta   90.00
_cell.angle_gamma   90.00
#
_symmetry.space_group_name_H-M   'P 1'
#
loop_
_entity.id
_entity.type
_entity.pdbx_description
1 polymer ?
#
loop_
_entity_poly.entity_id
_entity_poly.type
_entity_poly.pdbx_seq_one_letter_code
_entity_poly.pdbx_strand_id
1 'polypeptide(L)' 'MTSPLRYLPGTSPLVLDSPHSGTAYPADFAHACALPVLRRAEDTHVEKLYDFAPGM' A
#
# COMPACT_ATOMS: atom_id res chain seq x y z
N MET A 1 10.79 11.49 -27.01
CA MET A 1 10.31 10.23 -26.41
C MET A 1 9.06 10.57 -25.61
N THR A 2 7.92 9.96 -25.92
CA THR A 2 6.68 10.16 -25.15
C THR A 2 6.77 9.42 -23.82
N SER A 3 6.35 10.06 -22.74
CA SER A 3 6.19 9.38 -21.44
C SER A 3 5.19 8.23 -21.60
N PRO A 4 5.44 7.04 -21.01
CA PRO A 4 4.46 5.95 -21.02
C PRO A 4 3.23 6.26 -20.15
N LEU A 5 3.26 7.35 -19.37
CA LEU A 5 2.20 7.71 -18.42
C LEU A 5 1.33 8.85 -18.98
N ARG A 6 0.02 8.62 -18.99
CA ARG A 6 -1.01 9.62 -19.30
C ARG A 6 -1.88 9.84 -18.06
N TYR A 7 -2.01 11.08 -17.62
CA TYR A 7 -2.89 11.49 -16.51
C TYR A 7 -4.17 12.12 -17.06
N LEU A 8 -5.32 11.70 -16.54
CA LEU A 8 -6.64 12.27 -16.86
C LEU A 8 -7.36 12.61 -15.55
N PRO A 9 -7.94 13.81 -15.40
CA PRO A 9 -8.68 14.15 -14.20
C PRO A 9 -9.96 13.32 -14.10
N GLY A 10 -10.20 12.72 -12.92
CA GLY A 10 -11.48 12.12 -12.57
C GLY A 10 -12.43 13.16 -11.96
N THR A 11 -13.74 12.90 -11.99
CA THR A 11 -14.76 13.80 -11.41
C THR A 11 -15.65 13.14 -10.36
N SER A 12 -15.39 11.87 -10.04
CA SER A 12 -16.14 11.10 -9.06
C SER A 12 -15.47 11.15 -7.68
N PRO A 13 -16.22 11.07 -6.58
CA PRO A 13 -15.66 10.83 -5.26
C PRO A 13 -14.76 9.58 -5.27
N LEU A 14 -13.55 9.70 -4.75
CA LEU A 14 -12.56 8.63 -4.73
C LEU A 14 -12.27 8.21 -3.29
N VAL A 15 -12.33 6.90 -3.04
CA VAL A 15 -11.85 6.28 -1.79
C VAL A 15 -10.77 5.30 -2.16
N LEU A 16 -9.61 5.42 -1.52
CA LEU A 16 -8.50 4.48 -1.62
C LEU A 16 -8.27 3.86 -0.25
N ASP A 17 -8.06 2.55 -0.23
CA ASP A 17 -7.70 1.79 0.96
C ASP A 17 -6.47 0.94 0.65
N SER A 18 -5.55 0.84 1.62
CA SER A 18 -4.31 0.10 1.52
C SER A 18 -4.21 -0.93 2.66
N PRO A 19 -5.07 -1.96 2.66
CA PRO A 19 -5.29 -2.81 3.82
C PRO A 19 -4.09 -3.69 4.19
N HIS A 20 -3.16 -3.92 3.26
CA HIS A 20 -2.03 -4.85 3.42
C HIS A 20 -0.66 -4.18 3.45
N SER A 21 -0.61 -2.84 3.55
CA SER A 21 0.68 -2.11 3.60
C SER A 21 1.31 -2.04 4.99
N GLY A 22 0.58 -2.47 6.03
CA GLY A 22 1.06 -2.50 7.39
C GLY A 22 2.25 -3.45 7.57
N THR A 23 3.28 -2.99 8.28
CA THR A 23 4.47 -3.79 8.63
C THR A 23 4.64 -3.95 10.15
N ALA A 24 3.69 -3.43 10.93
CA ALA A 24 3.69 -3.53 12.38
C ALA A 24 3.06 -4.86 12.80
N TYR A 25 3.88 -5.76 13.31
CA TYR A 25 3.43 -6.97 13.98
C TYR A 25 3.23 -6.68 15.48
N PRO A 26 2.01 -6.87 16.03
CA PRO A 26 1.79 -6.72 17.47
C PRO A 26 2.74 -7.60 18.29
N ALA A 27 3.15 -7.12 19.47
CA ALA A 27 4.10 -7.83 20.34
C ALA A 27 3.58 -9.21 20.80
N ASP A 28 2.25 -9.38 20.84
CA ASP A 28 1.55 -10.60 21.22
C ASP A 28 1.10 -11.47 20.03
N PHE A 29 1.52 -11.14 18.79
CA PHE A 29 1.12 -11.88 17.59
C PHE A 29 1.61 -13.34 17.56
N ALA A 30 2.70 -13.64 18.28
CA ALA A 30 3.19 -15.00 18.54
C ALA A 30 3.30 -15.90 17.28
N HIS A 31 3.85 -15.36 16.19
CA HIS A 31 3.97 -16.09 14.93
C HIS A 31 4.85 -17.35 15.07
N ALA A 32 4.40 -18.48 14.51
CA ALA A 32 5.14 -19.73 14.56
C ALA A 32 6.26 -19.83 13.50
N CYS A 33 6.17 -19.06 12.42
CA CYS A 33 7.14 -19.07 11.33
C CYS A 33 8.24 -18.01 11.53
N ALA A 34 9.32 -18.12 10.75
CA ALA A 34 10.33 -17.09 10.70
C ALA A 34 9.78 -15.79 10.09
N LEU A 35 10.18 -14.64 10.63
CA LEU A 35 9.71 -13.32 10.18
C LEU A 35 9.77 -13.12 8.65
N PRO A 36 10.84 -13.52 7.91
CA PRO A 36 10.86 -13.35 6.45
C PRO A 36 9.78 -14.12 5.69
N VAL A 37 9.24 -15.20 6.27
CA VAL A 37 8.12 -15.94 5.69
C VAL A 37 6.82 -15.17 5.93
N LEU A 38 6.64 -14.66 7.15
CA LEU A 38 5.47 -13.87 7.53
C LEU A 38 5.32 -12.61 6.68
N ARG A 39 6.42 -11.88 6.44
CA ARG A 39 6.44 -10.64 5.64
C ARG A 39 6.01 -10.81 4.17
N ARG A 40 5.86 -12.04 3.68
CA ARG A 40 5.33 -12.30 2.33
C ARG A 40 3.84 -11.97 2.19
N ALA A 41 3.14 -11.79 3.32
CA ALA A 41 1.76 -11.34 3.34
C ALA A 41 1.59 -9.81 3.20
N GLU A 42 2.70 -9.04 3.20
CA GLU A 42 2.69 -7.58 3.10
C GLU A 42 2.65 -7.12 1.63
N ASP A 43 1.67 -6.28 1.28
CA ASP A 43 1.71 -5.47 0.06
C ASP A 43 2.51 -4.19 0.35
N THR A 44 3.80 -4.38 0.58
CA THR A 44 4.69 -3.34 1.10
C THR A 44 4.75 -2.15 0.14
N HIS A 45 4.62 -0.93 0.67
CA HIS A 45 4.74 0.36 -0.05
C HIS A 45 3.57 0.77 -0.94
N VAL A 46 2.47 0.00 -1.00
CA VAL A 46 1.26 0.44 -1.74
C VAL A 46 0.71 1.76 -1.17
N GLU A 47 0.83 1.99 0.14
CA GLU A 47 0.47 3.26 0.78
C GLU A 47 1.27 4.45 0.22
N LYS A 48 2.53 4.22 -0.17
CA LYS A 48 3.39 5.26 -0.77
C LYS A 48 3.06 5.51 -2.23
N LEU A 49 2.61 4.48 -2.96
CA LEU A 49 2.16 4.67 -4.34
C LEU A 49 0.95 5.61 -4.42
N TYR A 50 0.16 5.67 -3.34
CA TYR A 50 -1.03 6.53 -3.22
C TYR A 50 -0.85 7.72 -2.26
N ASP A 51 0.38 8.10 -1.92
CA ASP A 51 0.65 9.22 -1.01
C ASP A 51 0.12 10.57 -1.52
N PHE A 52 -0.15 10.68 -2.82
CA PHE A 52 -0.79 11.81 -3.48
C PHE A 52 -2.26 12.00 -3.06
N ALA A 53 -2.93 10.96 -2.56
CA ALA A 53 -4.38 10.93 -2.43
C ALA A 53 -4.96 12.00 -1.48
N PRO A 54 -4.36 12.32 -0.32
CA PRO A 54 -4.86 13.38 0.55
C PRO A 54 -4.79 14.80 -0.05
N GLY A 55 -4.02 14.99 -1.13
CA GLY A 55 -3.87 16.28 -1.82
C GLY A 55 -4.72 16.44 -3.08
N MET A 56 -5.60 15.48 -3.38
CA MET A 56 -6.51 15.50 -4.54
C MET A 56 -7.88 16.14 -4.24
#